data_AF-A0A5E4GQV8-F1
#
_entry.id   AF-A0A5E4GQV8-F1
#
_cell.length_a   1.000
_cell.length_b   1.000
_cell.length_c   1.000
_cell.angle_alpha   90.00
_cell.angle_beta   90.00
_cell.angle_gamma   90.00
#
_symmetry.space_group_name_H-M   'P 1'
#
loop_
_entity.id
_entity.type
_entity.pdbx_description
1 polymer ?
#
loop_
_entity_poly.entity_id
_entity_poly.type
_entity_poly.pdbx_seq_one_letter_code
_entity_poly.pdbx_strand_id
1 'polypeptide(L)'
;MAELENPIVMTKVITFLSSLVQRVAESNDINCEFQPQKISVFHGQTRPPIAIQGYLERIFKYYNNAYYAKVGGISTIEMNFLEVDFLFGLNFNLNVTPSTFTTYCSYLQREMLLVQPPLDSADSSLSLGKSLKLHLCFDEGETSHQQQQLAV
;
A
#
# COMPACT_ATOMS: atom_id res chain seq x y z
N MET A 1 13.94 6.80 -14.75
CA MET A 1 12.62 6.32 -15.21
C MET A 1 12.69 4.94 -15.87
N ALA A 2 13.74 4.64 -16.65
CA ALA A 2 13.92 3.35 -17.34
C ALA A 2 14.12 2.10 -16.45
N GLU A 3 14.52 2.24 -15.19
CA GLU A 3 14.77 1.06 -14.32
C GLU A 3 13.49 0.39 -13.80
N LEU A 4 12.35 1.10 -13.78
CA LEU A 4 11.07 0.55 -13.30
C LEU A 4 10.36 -0.29 -14.38
N GLU A 5 10.74 -0.15 -15.64
CA GLU A 5 10.23 -0.97 -16.75
C GLU A 5 10.96 -2.31 -16.87
N ASN A 6 12.03 -2.51 -16.10
CA ASN A 6 12.74 -3.78 -16.09
C ASN A 6 11.84 -4.85 -15.43
N PRO A 7 11.44 -5.91 -16.15
CA PRO A 7 10.50 -6.91 -15.64
C PRO A 7 11.03 -7.62 -14.39
N ILE A 8 12.35 -7.73 -14.22
CA ILE A 8 12.99 -8.32 -13.04
C ILE A 8 12.80 -7.41 -11.82
N VAL A 9 12.97 -6.11 -11.99
CA VAL A 9 12.77 -5.12 -10.92
C VAL A 9 11.30 -5.06 -10.53
N MET A 10 10.41 -5.04 -11.51
CA MET A 10 8.96 -5.04 -11.29
C MET A 10 8.49 -6.26 -10.50
N THR A 11 9.00 -7.46 -10.85
CA THR A 11 8.69 -8.71 -10.15
C THR A 11 9.12 -8.62 -8.68
N LYS A 12 10.32 -8.12 -8.41
CA LYS A 12 10.82 -7.94 -7.03
C LYS A 12 9.96 -6.95 -6.24
N VAL A 13 9.53 -5.84 -6.86
CA VAL A 13 8.64 -4.86 -6.23
C VAL A 13 7.30 -5.49 -5.88
N ILE A 14 6.70 -6.25 -6.81
CA ILE A 14 5.43 -6.94 -6.59
C ILE A 14 5.55 -7.95 -5.44
N THR A 15 6.60 -8.79 -5.43
CA THR A 15 6.84 -9.74 -4.35
C THR A 15 6.96 -9.04 -2.99
N PHE A 16 7.75 -7.97 -2.93
CA PHE A 16 7.95 -7.22 -1.69
C PHE A 16 6.65 -6.57 -1.19
N LEU A 17 5.94 -5.83 -2.06
CA LEU A 17 4.68 -5.18 -1.72
C LEU A 17 3.62 -6.20 -1.28
N SER A 18 3.53 -7.35 -1.97
CA SER A 18 2.65 -8.44 -1.56
C SER A 18 2.97 -8.90 -0.14
N SER A 19 4.25 -9.10 0.19
CA SER A 19 4.65 -9.52 1.54
C SER A 19 4.30 -8.47 2.60
N LEU A 20 4.46 -7.18 2.28
CA LEU A 20 4.18 -6.08 3.19
C LEU A 20 2.69 -5.98 3.49
N VAL A 21 1.86 -5.96 2.44
CA VAL A 21 0.40 -5.88 2.56
C VAL A 21 -0.14 -7.12 3.28
N GLN A 22 0.39 -8.32 3.01
CA GLN A 22 0.01 -9.54 3.70
C GLN A 22 0.27 -9.43 5.21
N ARG A 23 1.46 -8.98 5.63
CA ARG A 23 1.79 -8.80 7.05
C ARG A 23 0.91 -7.75 7.73
N VAL A 24 0.65 -6.63 7.05
CA VAL A 24 -0.22 -5.56 7.58
C VAL A 24 -1.65 -6.08 7.73
N ALA A 25 -2.16 -6.84 6.76
CA ALA A 25 -3.48 -7.45 6.86
C ALA A 25 -3.57 -8.41 8.05
N GLU A 26 -2.62 -9.35 8.18
CA GLU A 26 -2.57 -10.29 9.31
C GLU A 26 -2.46 -9.58 10.66
N SER A 27 -1.63 -8.54 10.77
CA SER A 27 -1.50 -7.76 12.00
C SER A 27 -2.76 -6.96 12.33
N ASN A 28 -3.47 -6.44 11.31
CA ASN A 28 -4.72 -5.72 11.50
C ASN A 28 -5.86 -6.66 11.92
N ASP A 29 -5.89 -7.89 11.39
CA ASP A 29 -6.87 -8.91 11.74
C ASP A 29 -6.74 -9.36 13.20
N ILE A 30 -5.50 -9.50 13.72
CA ILE A 30 -5.25 -9.83 15.14
C ILE A 30 -5.76 -8.72 16.08
N ASN A 31 -5.63 -7.45 15.67
CA ASN A 31 -6.08 -6.30 16.47
C ASN A 31 -7.61 -6.08 16.41
N CYS A 32 -8.36 -6.90 15.67
CA CYS A 32 -9.80 -6.74 15.46
C CYS A 32 -10.64 -7.13 16.69
N GLU A 33 -10.09 -7.86 17.67
CA GLU A 33 -10.84 -8.38 18.83
C GLU A 33 -11.35 -7.31 19.84
N PHE A 34 -10.96 -6.03 19.71
CA PHE A 34 -11.18 -5.04 20.79
C PHE A 34 -11.94 -3.76 20.42
N GLN A 35 -12.47 -3.61 19.20
CA GLN A 35 -13.22 -2.41 18.80
C GLN A 35 -14.36 -2.74 17.82
N PRO A 36 -15.57 -2.18 17.99
CA PRO A 36 -16.60 -2.24 16.95
C PRO A 36 -16.10 -1.50 15.71
N GLN A 37 -15.74 -2.26 14.67
CA GLN A 37 -15.18 -1.68 13.45
C GLN A 37 -16.30 -1.09 12.58
N LYS A 38 -16.11 0.16 12.15
CA LYS A 38 -16.97 0.80 11.14
C LYS A 38 -16.77 0.09 9.81
N ILE A 39 -17.78 -0.64 9.35
CA ILE A 39 -17.75 -1.33 8.06
C ILE A 39 -17.65 -0.27 6.95
N SER A 40 -16.62 -0.38 6.11
CA SER A 40 -16.50 0.43 4.88
C SER A 40 -16.97 -0.37 3.66
N VAL A 41 -17.20 0.30 2.54
CA VAL A 41 -17.51 -0.35 1.26
C VAL A 41 -16.38 -1.25 0.74
N PHE A 42 -15.16 -1.11 1.30
CA PHE A 42 -14.00 -1.94 0.98
C PHE A 42 -13.90 -3.21 1.84
N HIS A 43 -14.90 -3.49 2.66
CA HIS A 43 -14.92 -4.67 3.52
C HIS A 43 -15.33 -5.92 2.72
N GLY A 44 -14.42 -6.88 2.59
CA GLY A 44 -14.70 -8.17 1.94
C GLY A 44 -15.59 -9.05 2.81
N GLN A 45 -16.61 -9.70 2.23
CA GLN A 45 -17.49 -10.60 2.98
C GLN A 45 -16.77 -11.90 3.40
N THR A 46 -15.82 -12.35 2.60
CA THR A 46 -14.98 -13.52 2.88
C THR A 46 -13.58 -13.26 2.34
N ARG A 47 -12.58 -13.95 2.92
CA ARG A 47 -11.21 -13.89 2.42
C ARG A 47 -11.18 -14.38 0.96
N PRO A 48 -10.71 -13.58 0.00
CA PRO A 48 -10.60 -14.02 -1.38
C PRO A 48 -9.67 -15.24 -1.50
N PRO A 49 -9.99 -16.23 -2.38
CA PRO A 49 -9.16 -17.41 -2.58
C PRO A 49 -7.87 -17.11 -3.38
N ILE A 50 -7.73 -15.89 -3.93
CA ILE A 50 -6.53 -15.44 -4.63
C ILE A 50 -5.51 -14.85 -3.64
N ALA A 51 -4.25 -15.24 -3.76
CA ALA A 51 -3.16 -14.62 -3.00
C ALA A 51 -2.92 -13.16 -3.45
N ILE A 52 -2.51 -12.30 -2.52
CA ILE A 52 -2.22 -10.88 -2.80
C ILE A 52 -1.23 -10.73 -3.96
N GLN A 53 -0.21 -11.57 -4.03
CA GLN A 53 0.76 -11.57 -5.12
C GLN A 53 0.08 -11.75 -6.48
N GLY A 54 -0.75 -12.79 -6.63
CA GLY A 54 -1.46 -13.06 -7.88
C GLY A 54 -2.46 -11.96 -8.25
N TYR A 55 -2.99 -11.25 -7.26
CA TYR A 55 -3.83 -10.08 -7.49
C TYR A 55 -3.01 -8.88 -8.00
N LEU A 56 -1.86 -8.59 -7.40
CA LEU A 56 -0.97 -7.49 -7.82
C LEU A 56 -0.35 -7.73 -9.21
N GLU A 57 0.05 -8.96 -9.52
CA GLU A 57 0.53 -9.34 -10.87
C GLU A 57 -0.56 -9.08 -11.94
N ARG A 58 -1.83 -9.36 -11.61
CA ARG A 58 -2.96 -9.07 -12.48
C ARG A 58 -3.26 -7.58 -12.57
N ILE A 59 -3.11 -6.81 -11.50
CA ILE A 59 -3.28 -5.35 -11.59
C ILE A 59 -2.21 -4.76 -12.50
N PHE A 60 -0.95 -5.18 -12.36
CA PHE A 60 0.15 -4.64 -13.13
C PHE A 60 -0.02 -4.84 -14.65
N LYS A 61 -0.66 -5.92 -15.07
CA LYS A 61 -0.76 -6.32 -16.49
C LYS A 61 -1.92 -5.67 -17.26
N TYR A 62 -2.93 -5.12 -16.60
CA TYR A 62 -4.17 -4.66 -17.25
C TYR A 62 -4.65 -3.35 -16.64
N TYR A 63 -5.31 -2.45 -17.40
CA TYR A 63 -5.64 -1.10 -16.94
C TYR A 63 -7.15 -0.75 -17.02
N ASN A 64 -8.02 -1.74 -17.25
CA ASN A 64 -9.44 -1.52 -17.48
C ASN A 64 -10.26 -2.00 -16.28
N ASN A 65 -11.19 -1.18 -15.77
CA ASN A 65 -12.08 -1.52 -14.67
C ASN A 65 -12.90 -2.78 -14.90
N ALA A 66 -13.35 -3.04 -16.13
CA ALA A 66 -14.04 -4.28 -16.47
C ALA A 66 -13.14 -5.50 -16.32
N TYR A 67 -11.84 -5.34 -16.54
CA TYR A 67 -10.85 -6.39 -16.29
C TYR A 67 -10.58 -6.55 -14.79
N TYR A 68 -10.34 -5.47 -14.07
CA TYR A 68 -10.12 -5.51 -12.62
C TYR A 68 -11.30 -6.12 -11.88
N ALA A 69 -12.54 -5.80 -12.29
CA ALA A 69 -13.76 -6.39 -11.75
C ALA A 69 -13.76 -7.93 -11.88
N LYS A 70 -13.41 -8.44 -13.07
CA LYS A 70 -13.30 -9.89 -13.32
C LYS A 70 -12.23 -10.55 -12.45
N VAL A 71 -11.11 -9.89 -12.21
CA VAL A 71 -10.04 -10.40 -11.36
C VAL A 71 -10.42 -10.37 -9.88
N GLY A 72 -11.09 -9.32 -9.44
CA GLY A 72 -11.59 -9.13 -8.08
C GLY A 72 -12.84 -9.95 -7.76
N GLY A 73 -13.48 -10.58 -8.75
CA GLY A 73 -14.69 -11.38 -8.57
C GLY A 73 -15.94 -10.55 -8.32
N ILE A 74 -15.94 -9.28 -8.73
CA ILE A 74 -17.06 -8.33 -8.56
C ILE A 74 -17.60 -7.86 -9.91
N SER A 75 -18.75 -7.18 -9.90
CA SER A 75 -19.30 -6.58 -11.12
C SER A 75 -18.50 -5.34 -11.55
N THR A 76 -18.50 -5.01 -12.85
CA THR A 76 -17.87 -3.76 -13.32
C THR A 76 -18.52 -2.52 -12.72
N ILE A 77 -19.83 -2.57 -12.47
CA ILE A 77 -20.57 -1.50 -11.81
C ILE A 77 -20.02 -1.28 -10.41
N GLU A 78 -19.87 -2.36 -9.63
CA GLU A 78 -19.30 -2.31 -8.29
C GLU A 78 -17.86 -1.80 -8.28
N MET A 79 -17.00 -2.27 -9.20
CA MET A 79 -15.63 -1.74 -9.36
C MET A 79 -15.62 -0.23 -9.62
N ASN A 80 -16.51 0.27 -10.49
CA ASN A 80 -16.62 1.70 -10.77
C ASN A 80 -17.10 2.49 -9.54
N PHE A 81 -18.05 1.96 -8.77
CA PHE A 81 -18.48 2.58 -7.52
C PHE A 81 -17.34 2.65 -6.50
N LEU A 82 -16.61 1.55 -6.32
CA LEU A 82 -15.46 1.50 -5.42
C LEU A 82 -14.36 2.49 -5.82
N GLU A 83 -14.09 2.65 -7.12
CA GLU A 83 -13.14 3.64 -7.61
C GLU A 83 -13.58 5.06 -7.25
N VAL A 84 -14.85 5.41 -7.50
CA VAL A 84 -15.38 6.74 -7.16
C VAL A 84 -15.32 7.00 -5.65
N ASP A 85 -15.74 6.04 -4.83
CA ASP A 85 -15.67 6.16 -3.37
C ASP A 85 -14.23 6.30 -2.87
N PHE A 86 -13.28 5.60 -3.49
CA PHE A 86 -11.85 5.73 -3.17
C PHE A 86 -11.32 7.13 -3.51
N LEU A 87 -11.67 7.66 -4.69
CA LEU A 87 -11.26 9.00 -5.11
C LEU A 87 -11.81 10.10 -4.18
N PHE A 88 -13.07 9.97 -3.75
CA PHE A 88 -13.63 10.85 -2.72
C PHE A 88 -12.90 10.71 -1.38
N GLY A 89 -12.55 9.48 -0.98
CA GLY A 89 -11.75 9.22 0.22
C GLY A 89 -10.36 9.85 0.19
N LEU A 90 -9.77 10.02 -1.00
CA LEU A 90 -8.50 10.73 -1.21
C LEU A 90 -8.65 12.24 -1.43
N ASN A 91 -9.88 12.77 -1.41
CA ASN A 91 -10.19 14.15 -1.81
C ASN A 91 -9.60 14.52 -3.20
N PHE A 92 -9.51 13.54 -4.11
CA PHE A 92 -8.88 13.68 -5.43
C PHE A 92 -7.41 14.17 -5.39
N ASN A 93 -6.74 14.09 -4.24
CA ASN A 93 -5.34 14.44 -4.12
C ASN A 93 -4.45 13.27 -4.60
N LEU A 94 -4.33 13.16 -5.92
CA LEU A 94 -3.56 12.10 -6.60
C LEU A 94 -2.17 12.55 -7.04
N ASN A 95 -1.82 13.82 -6.81
CA ASN A 95 -0.57 14.38 -7.28
C ASN A 95 0.59 13.92 -6.39
N VAL A 96 1.62 13.34 -7.01
CA VAL A 96 2.86 12.97 -6.33
C VAL A 96 3.99 13.80 -6.91
N THR A 97 4.64 14.60 -6.06
CA THR A 97 5.80 15.40 -6.50
C THR A 97 7.00 14.50 -6.79
N PRO A 98 7.92 14.89 -7.70
CA PRO A 98 9.13 14.11 -7.97
C PRO A 98 9.96 13.82 -6.71
N SER A 99 10.07 14.78 -5.79
CA SER A 99 10.81 14.59 -4.53
C SER A 99 10.14 13.54 -3.65
N THR A 100 8.80 13.58 -3.51
CA THR A 100 8.03 12.55 -2.80
C THR A 100 8.25 11.18 -3.42
N PHE A 101 8.14 11.08 -4.75
CA PHE A 101 8.33 9.82 -5.47
C PHE A 101 9.74 9.24 -5.24
N THR A 102 10.79 10.05 -5.43
CA THR A 102 12.18 9.61 -5.23
C THR A 102 12.43 9.15 -3.79
N THR A 103 11.90 9.87 -2.81
CA THR A 103 12.00 9.51 -1.39
C THR A 103 11.39 8.14 -1.13
N TYR A 104 10.14 7.91 -1.55
CA TYR A 104 9.49 6.60 -1.37
C TYR A 104 10.17 5.48 -2.15
N CYS A 105 10.66 5.73 -3.37
CA CYS A 105 11.46 4.75 -4.10
C CYS A 105 12.73 4.35 -3.35
N SER A 106 13.43 5.32 -2.75
CA SER A 106 14.65 5.04 -1.98
C SER A 106 14.38 4.21 -0.72
N TYR A 107 13.27 4.49 -0.03
CA TYR A 107 12.81 3.68 1.11
C TYR A 107 12.45 2.26 0.68
N LEU A 108 11.67 2.13 -0.40
CA LEU A 108 11.27 0.83 -0.92
C LEU A 108 12.49 -0.01 -1.31
N GLN A 109 13.45 0.58 -2.04
CA GLN A 109 14.69 -0.10 -2.42
C GLN A 109 15.50 -0.53 -1.20
N ARG A 110 15.63 0.33 -0.19
CA ARG A 110 16.34 0.01 1.06
C ARG A 110 15.68 -1.17 1.78
N GLU A 111 14.36 -1.15 1.94
CA GLU A 111 13.64 -2.23 2.62
C GLU A 111 13.70 -3.54 1.82
N MET A 112 13.64 -3.47 0.49
CA MET A 112 13.84 -4.64 -0.38
C MET A 112 15.25 -5.24 -0.28
N LEU A 113 16.27 -4.45 0.02
CA LEU A 113 17.63 -4.95 0.26
C LEU A 113 17.79 -5.59 1.66
N LEU A 114 17.01 -5.13 2.64
CA LEU A 114 17.03 -5.67 4.00
C LEU A 114 16.15 -6.94 4.13
N VAL A 115 15.07 -7.01 3.36
CA VAL A 115 14.13 -8.14 3.30
C VAL A 115 14.44 -8.98 2.06
N GLN A 116 15.49 -9.81 2.12
CA GLN A 116 15.70 -10.83 1.11
C GLN A 116 14.56 -11.87 1.18
N PRO A 117 14.04 -12.36 0.04
CA PRO A 117 13.10 -13.49 0.06
C PRO A 117 13.83 -14.73 0.62
N PRO A 118 13.18 -15.56 1.45
CA PRO A 118 13.74 -16.86 1.80
C PRO A 118 14.00 -17.64 0.51
N LEU A 119 15.27 -17.88 0.19
CA LEU A 119 15.65 -18.93 -0.74
C LEU A 119 15.25 -20.24 -0.07
N ASP A 120 14.47 -21.06 -0.79
CA ASP A 120 13.98 -22.38 -0.38
C ASP A 120 14.95 -23.11 0.57
N SER A 121 14.62 -23.13 1.87
CA SER A 121 14.99 -24.20 2.80
C SER A 121 14.19 -24.05 4.09
N ALA A 122 13.78 -25.20 4.60
CA ALA A 122 12.80 -25.42 5.64
C ALA A 122 13.07 -24.68 6.96
N ASP A 123 11.97 -24.42 7.67
CA ASP A 123 11.85 -24.24 9.12
C ASP A 123 12.92 -23.41 9.82
N SER A 124 12.59 -22.14 10.10
CA SER A 124 13.07 -21.48 11.33
C SER A 124 12.15 -20.33 11.73
N SER A 125 11.34 -20.63 12.74
CA SER A 125 10.74 -19.66 13.66
C SER A 125 11.82 -18.70 14.17
N LEU A 126 11.83 -17.44 13.72
CA LEU A 126 12.48 -16.35 14.45
C LEU A 126 11.64 -15.08 14.38
N SER A 127 11.30 -14.62 15.57
CA SER A 127 10.49 -13.46 15.89
C SER A 127 11.14 -12.15 15.43
N LEU A 128 10.60 -11.52 14.38
CA LEU A 128 10.90 -10.12 14.04
C LEU A 128 9.79 -9.16 14.53
N GLY A 129 9.18 -9.49 15.66
CA GLY A 129 8.33 -8.59 16.42
C GLY A 129 9.14 -7.61 17.28
N LYS A 130 10.06 -6.83 16.69
CA LYS A 130 10.70 -5.70 17.38
C LYS A 130 10.98 -4.53 16.44
N SER A 131 10.16 -3.49 16.62
CA SER A 131 10.46 -2.07 16.37
C SER A 131 10.43 -1.54 14.93
N LEU A 132 9.24 -1.46 14.35
CA LEU A 132 8.89 -0.34 13.46
C LEU A 132 8.46 0.87 14.31
N LYS A 133 9.39 1.39 15.11
CA LYS A 133 9.31 2.77 15.61
C LYS A 133 10.29 3.61 14.80
N LEU A 134 10.07 3.66 13.49
CA LEU A 134 10.74 4.64 12.66
C LEU A 134 9.95 5.94 12.82
N HIS A 135 10.53 6.85 13.59
CA HIS A 135 10.10 8.23 13.72
C HIS A 135 9.95 8.80 12.30
N LEU A 136 8.70 8.94 11.85
CA LEU A 136 8.35 9.69 10.65
C LEU A 136 8.66 11.16 10.96
N CYS A 137 9.92 11.56 10.76
CA CYS A 137 10.26 12.97 10.58
C CYS A 137 9.58 13.43 9.29
N PHE A 138 8.32 13.86 9.42
CA PHE A 138 7.77 14.85 8.53
C PHE A 138 8.51 16.14 8.86
N ASP A 139 9.55 16.47 8.09
CA ASP A 139 10.05 17.83 8.05
C ASP A 139 8.98 18.64 7.30
N GLU A 140 7.94 19.05 8.04
CA GLU A 140 7.09 20.16 7.62
C GLU A 140 7.99 21.39 7.65
N GLY A 141 8.49 21.76 6.47
CA GLY A 141 9.30 22.94 6.29
C GLY A 141 8.58 24.17 6.83
N GLU A 142 9.18 24.78 7.86
CA GLU A 142 8.81 26.09 8.37
C GLU A 142 8.70 27.10 7.22
N THR A 143 7.54 27.74 7.07
CA THR A 143 7.46 29.07 6.47
C THR A 143 7.01 30.05 7.55
N SER A 144 8.01 30.65 8.20
CA SER A 144 7.83 31.82 9.05
C SER A 144 7.27 32.99 8.23
N HIS A 145 6.01 33.37 8.47
CA HIS A 145 5.54 34.73 8.21
C HIS A 145 4.82 35.27 9.45
N GLN A 146 5.62 35.97 10.24
CA GLN A 146 5.25 36.82 11.35
C GLN A 146 4.59 38.10 10.80
N GLN A 147 3.31 38.35 11.07
CA GLN A 147 2.79 39.72 11.11
C GLN A 147 1.50 39.87 11.94
N GLN A 148 1.72 40.38 13.16
CA GLN A 148 0.97 41.34 13.96
C GLN A 148 -0.56 41.29 14.10
N GLN A 149 -0.94 41.20 15.37
CA GLN A 149 -2.25 41.47 15.97
C GLN A 149 -2.78 42.88 15.67
N LEU A 150 -4.09 43.02 15.56
CA LEU A 150 -4.84 44.18 16.03
C LEU A 150 -6.25 43.74 16.44
N ALA A 151 -6.56 43.98 17.72
CA ALA A 151 -7.88 43.82 18.32
C ALA A 151 -8.76 45.02 17.96
N VAL A 152 -10.03 44.75 17.63
CA VAL A 152 -11.22 45.56 17.95
C VAL A 152 -12.36 44.59 18.21
#